data_AF-A0A221CA32-F1
#
_entry.id   AF-A0A221CA32-F1
#
_cell.length_a   1.000
_cell.length_b   1.000
_cell.length_c   1.000
_cell.angle_alpha   90.00
_cell.angle_beta   90.00
_cell.angle_gamma   90.00
#
_symmetry.space_group_name_H-M   'P 1'
#
loop_
_entity.id
_entity.type
_entity.pdbx_description
1 polymer ?
#
loop_
_entity_poly.entity_id
_entity_poly.type
_entity_poly.pdbx_seq_one_letter_code
_entity_poly.pdbx_strand_id
1 'polypeptide(L)'
;SWALRQVEISRKLGMGYHVPFAYAFAIFAYVSLVVIRPVMLGAWGHAFPYGIFSHLDWVSNTGYQYLHFHYNPAHMLAVSFFFVTGGALAFHGALVLSSVNPVKGDAVKSPEYEDAFFRDTIGYSVGTLGIHRLGLFLALSAGFWSAICIIISGPLWTRGWPEWWSWWLNLPIWS
;
A
#
# COMPACT_ATOMS: atom_id res chain seq x y z
N SER A 1 10.46 -19.77 -1.37
CA SER A 1 11.95 -19.79 -1.47
C SER A 1 12.60 -18.41 -1.32
N TRP A 2 12.24 -17.40 -2.14
CA TRP A 2 12.93 -16.10 -2.14
C TRP A 2 12.90 -15.36 -0.78
N ALA A 3 11.76 -15.35 -0.09
CA ALA A 3 11.64 -14.74 1.24
C ALA A 3 12.57 -15.41 2.28
N LEU A 4 12.65 -16.75 2.28
CA LEU A 4 13.51 -17.50 3.20
C LEU A 4 15.00 -17.27 2.92
N ARG A 5 15.39 -17.13 1.64
CA ARG A 5 16.75 -16.71 1.26
C ARG A 5 17.11 -15.36 1.88
N GLN A 6 16.18 -14.40 1.90
CA GLN A 6 16.41 -13.09 2.52
C GLN A 6 16.59 -13.21 4.04
N VAL A 7 15.87 -14.12 4.71
CA VAL A 7 16.05 -14.41 6.15
C VAL A 7 17.46 -14.94 6.45
N GLU A 8 17.96 -15.87 5.65
CA GLU A 8 19.33 -16.40 5.80
C GLU A 8 20.39 -15.29 5.63
N ILE A 9 20.19 -14.41 4.64
CA ILE A 9 21.06 -13.26 4.41
C ILE A 9 21.04 -12.32 5.62
N SER A 10 19.86 -11.95 6.13
CA SER A 10 19.72 -11.11 7.32
C SER A 10 20.45 -11.71 8.53
N ARG A 11 20.31 -13.02 8.76
CA ARG A 11 21.03 -13.74 9.83
C ARG A 11 22.54 -13.64 9.67
N LYS A 12 23.04 -13.95 8.47
CA LYS A 12 24.48 -13.99 8.18
C LYS A 12 25.13 -12.62 8.35
N LEU A 13 24.41 -11.54 8.06
CA LEU A 13 24.90 -10.15 8.17
C LEU A 13 24.60 -9.49 9.53
N GLY A 14 23.95 -10.19 10.46
CA GLY A 14 23.57 -9.61 11.76
C GLY A 14 22.52 -8.49 11.67
N MET A 15 21.70 -8.48 10.61
CA MET A 15 20.65 -7.48 10.38
C MET A 15 19.27 -7.97 10.86
N GLY A 16 18.35 -7.02 11.07
CA GLY A 16 16.94 -7.36 11.35
C GLY A 16 16.20 -7.97 10.13
N TYR A 17 15.03 -8.56 10.39
CA TYR A 17 14.20 -9.27 9.39
C TYR A 17 13.14 -8.40 8.71
N HIS A 18 13.26 -7.08 8.77
CA HIS A 18 12.25 -6.14 8.26
C HIS A 18 11.99 -6.32 6.76
N VAL A 19 13.05 -6.58 5.96
CA VAL A 19 12.95 -6.75 4.50
C VAL A 19 12.17 -8.03 4.12
N PRO A 20 12.53 -9.24 4.60
CA PRO A 20 11.73 -10.43 4.30
C PRO A 20 10.31 -10.36 4.85
N PHE A 21 10.10 -9.71 6.00
CA PHE A 21 8.76 -9.46 6.53
C PHE A 21 7.94 -8.57 5.60
N ALA A 22 8.50 -7.46 5.13
CA ALA A 22 7.84 -6.57 4.17
C ALA A 22 7.51 -7.29 2.86
N TYR A 23 8.44 -8.10 2.34
CA TYR A 23 8.23 -8.89 1.13
C TYR A 23 7.10 -9.91 1.26
N ALA A 24 6.83 -10.42 2.47
CA ALA A 24 5.71 -11.33 2.72
C ALA A 24 4.34 -10.68 2.43
N PHE A 25 4.19 -9.36 2.54
CA PHE A 25 2.93 -8.68 2.19
C PHE A 25 2.65 -8.70 0.68
N ALA A 26 3.70 -8.62 -0.16
CA ALA A 26 3.54 -8.78 -1.60
C ALA A 26 3.14 -10.22 -1.97
N ILE A 27 3.75 -11.21 -1.30
CA ILE A 27 3.34 -12.63 -1.43
C ILE A 27 1.87 -12.80 -1.01
N PHE A 28 1.47 -12.21 0.12
CA PHE A 28 0.11 -12.26 0.61
C PHE A 28 -0.89 -11.67 -0.40
N ALA A 29 -0.59 -10.52 -1.01
CA ALA A 29 -1.44 -9.92 -2.03
C ALA A 29 -1.62 -10.86 -3.25
N TYR A 30 -0.55 -11.49 -3.74
CA TYR A 30 -0.64 -12.46 -4.83
C TYR A 30 -1.47 -13.70 -4.44
N VAL A 31 -1.19 -14.30 -3.28
CA VAL A 31 -1.92 -15.46 -2.75
C VAL A 31 -3.40 -15.14 -2.54
N SER A 32 -3.73 -13.90 -2.18
CA SER A 32 -5.12 -13.45 -2.02
C SER A 32 -5.92 -13.56 -3.32
N LEU A 33 -5.29 -13.23 -4.45
CA LEU A 33 -5.91 -13.23 -5.77
C LEU A 33 -6.04 -14.64 -6.38
N VAL A 34 -5.03 -15.49 -6.21
CA VAL A 34 -4.96 -16.78 -6.92
C VAL A 34 -5.31 -18.00 -6.04
N VAL A 35 -5.34 -17.82 -4.72
CA VAL A 35 -5.69 -18.90 -3.77
C VAL A 35 -6.88 -18.53 -2.90
N ILE A 36 -6.75 -17.52 -2.03
CA ILE A 36 -7.74 -17.27 -0.97
C ILE A 36 -9.12 -16.94 -1.56
N ARG A 37 -9.20 -15.90 -2.41
CA ARG A 37 -10.48 -15.50 -3.01
C ARG A 37 -11.08 -16.59 -3.90
N PRO A 38 -10.32 -17.26 -4.81
CA PRO A 38 -10.85 -18.37 -5.59
C PRO A 38 -11.39 -19.53 -4.75
N VAL A 39 -10.73 -19.91 -3.66
CA VAL A 39 -11.21 -20.93 -2.72
C VAL A 39 -12.52 -20.50 -2.07
N MET A 40 -12.60 -19.24 -1.59
CA MET A 40 -13.83 -18.71 -0.99
C MET A 40 -15.01 -18.62 -1.97
N LEU A 41 -14.73 -18.46 -3.27
CA LEU A 41 -15.73 -18.47 -4.34
C LEU A 41 -16.00 -19.87 -4.92
N GLY A 42 -15.26 -20.90 -4.48
CA GLY A 42 -15.47 -22.28 -4.88
C GLY A 42 -14.93 -22.67 -6.26
N ALA A 43 -14.15 -21.82 -6.94
CA ALA A 43 -13.60 -22.13 -8.25
C ALA A 43 -12.29 -21.38 -8.56
N TRP A 44 -11.30 -22.12 -9.09
CA TRP A 44 -10.01 -21.56 -9.54
C TRP A 44 -10.14 -20.58 -10.70
N GLY A 45 -11.23 -20.66 -11.49
CA GLY A 45 -11.51 -19.75 -12.59
C GLY A 45 -11.72 -18.29 -12.19
N HIS A 46 -11.83 -18.00 -10.90
CA HIS A 46 -11.86 -16.62 -10.39
C HIS A 46 -10.46 -15.97 -10.27
N ALA A 47 -9.37 -16.74 -10.38
CA ALA A 47 -8.02 -16.21 -10.42
C ALA A 47 -7.74 -15.46 -11.74
N PHE A 48 -6.78 -14.54 -11.72
CA PHE A 48 -6.40 -13.77 -12.91
C PHE A 48 -5.47 -14.56 -13.85
N PRO A 49 -5.50 -14.29 -15.17
CA PRO A 49 -4.62 -14.95 -16.14
C PRO A 49 -3.22 -14.33 -16.17
N TYR A 50 -2.19 -15.12 -16.49
CA TYR A 50 -0.83 -14.62 -16.67
C TYR A 50 -0.60 -14.13 -18.10
N GLY A 51 -0.84 -12.83 -18.32
CA GLY A 51 -0.51 -12.16 -19.58
C GLY A 51 -0.53 -10.64 -19.44
N ILE A 52 0.30 -9.94 -20.22
CA ILE A 52 0.52 -8.49 -20.07
C ILE A 52 -0.79 -7.71 -20.20
N PHE A 53 -1.63 -8.03 -21.18
CA PHE A 53 -2.93 -7.35 -21.36
C PHE A 53 -4.10 -8.12 -20.75
N SER A 54 -4.08 -9.45 -20.79
CA SER A 54 -5.20 -10.26 -20.30
C SER A 54 -5.44 -10.14 -18.79
N HIS A 55 -4.40 -9.85 -17.99
CA HIS A 55 -4.61 -9.57 -16.57
C HIS A 55 -5.32 -8.22 -16.36
N LEU A 56 -5.11 -7.24 -17.23
CA LEU A 56 -5.81 -5.95 -17.19
C LEU A 56 -7.29 -6.12 -17.56
N ASP A 57 -7.60 -6.99 -18.52
CA ASP A 57 -8.99 -7.35 -18.84
C ASP A 57 -9.68 -8.01 -17.64
N TRP A 58 -8.97 -8.90 -16.93
CA TRP A 58 -9.49 -9.48 -15.68
C TRP A 58 -9.75 -8.42 -14.61
N VAL A 59 -8.82 -7.46 -14.43
CA VAL A 59 -8.98 -6.36 -13.47
C VAL A 59 -10.22 -5.53 -13.82
N SER A 60 -10.35 -5.15 -15.09
CA SER A 60 -11.48 -4.36 -15.59
C SER A 60 -12.82 -5.07 -15.34
N ASN A 61 -12.96 -6.31 -15.83
CA ASN A 61 -14.18 -7.09 -15.70
C ASN A 61 -14.54 -7.36 -14.24
N THR A 62 -13.56 -7.73 -13.41
CA THR A 62 -13.77 -7.97 -11.97
C THR A 62 -14.23 -6.70 -11.26
N GLY A 63 -13.70 -5.54 -11.62
CA GLY A 63 -14.14 -4.26 -11.07
C GLY A 63 -15.59 -3.93 -11.42
N TYR A 64 -15.96 -4.08 -12.70
CA TYR A 64 -17.31 -3.77 -13.19
C TYR A 64 -18.39 -4.77 -12.75
N GLN A 65 -18.02 -5.98 -12.32
CA GLN A 65 -18.95 -6.92 -11.66
C GLN A 65 -19.63 -6.30 -10.42
N TYR A 66 -19.00 -5.32 -9.77
CA TYR A 66 -19.53 -4.61 -8.61
C TYR A 66 -19.90 -3.15 -8.94
N LEU A 67 -20.28 -2.89 -10.20
CA LEU A 67 -20.59 -1.58 -10.77
C LEU A 67 -19.40 -0.61 -10.72
N HIS A 68 -19.25 0.13 -9.64
CA HIS A 68 -18.18 1.10 -9.47
C HIS A 68 -17.26 0.71 -8.31
N PHE A 69 -16.18 0.01 -8.64
CA PHE A 69 -15.20 -0.48 -7.66
C PHE A 69 -14.50 0.64 -6.87
N HIS A 70 -14.51 1.88 -7.38
CA HIS A 70 -14.05 3.07 -6.67
C HIS A 70 -14.76 3.31 -5.32
N TYR A 71 -16.00 2.83 -5.17
CA TYR A 71 -16.78 2.97 -3.93
C TYR A 71 -16.50 1.86 -2.90
N ASN A 72 -15.62 0.91 -3.21
CA ASN A 72 -15.20 -0.09 -2.23
C ASN A 72 -14.37 0.61 -1.13
N PRO A 73 -14.80 0.60 0.14
CA PRO A 73 -14.14 1.35 1.21
C PRO A 73 -12.69 0.89 1.46
N ALA A 74 -12.42 -0.42 1.36
CA ALA A 74 -11.05 -0.94 1.49
C ALA A 74 -10.19 -0.57 0.28
N HIS A 75 -10.77 -0.49 -0.92
CA HIS A 75 -10.06 -0.01 -2.10
C HIS A 75 -9.72 1.48 -1.98
N MET A 76 -10.62 2.31 -1.44
CA MET A 76 -10.34 3.72 -1.16
C MET A 76 -9.14 3.87 -0.22
N LEU A 77 -9.11 3.11 0.87
CA LEU A 77 -7.95 3.09 1.78
C LEU A 77 -6.66 2.68 1.07
N ALA A 78 -6.69 1.60 0.29
CA ALA A 78 -5.53 1.12 -0.46
C ALA A 78 -4.97 2.20 -1.40
N VAL A 79 -5.85 2.82 -2.20
CA VAL A 79 -5.48 3.89 -3.14
C VAL A 79 -4.90 5.11 -2.40
N SER A 80 -5.50 5.53 -1.29
CA SER A 80 -4.95 6.60 -0.45
C SER A 80 -3.56 6.28 0.06
N PHE A 81 -3.32 5.06 0.56
CA PHE A 81 -1.98 4.64 0.98
C PHE A 81 -0.98 4.60 -0.18
N PHE A 82 -1.37 4.18 -1.39
CA PHE A 82 -0.50 4.26 -2.57
C PHE A 82 -0.08 5.70 -2.88
N PHE A 83 -1.04 6.63 -2.92
CA PHE A 83 -0.74 8.03 -3.18
C PHE A 83 0.17 8.64 -2.13
N VAL A 84 -0.14 8.42 -0.86
CA VAL A 84 0.68 8.96 0.25
C VAL A 84 2.06 8.30 0.27
N THR A 85 2.19 7.01 -0.04
CA THR A 85 3.50 6.34 -0.13
C THR A 85 4.36 6.95 -1.23
N GLY A 86 3.80 7.19 -2.42
CA GLY A 86 4.51 7.83 -3.52
C GLY A 86 4.96 9.25 -3.18
N GLY A 87 4.08 10.04 -2.57
CA GLY A 87 4.40 11.39 -2.11
C GLY A 87 5.45 11.42 -1.01
N ALA A 88 5.31 10.58 0.02
CA ALA A 88 6.25 10.48 1.12
C ALA A 88 7.65 10.05 0.64
N LEU A 89 7.74 9.12 -0.31
CA LEU A 89 9.00 8.71 -0.92
C LEU A 89 9.67 9.87 -1.67
N ALA A 90 8.90 10.63 -2.44
CA ALA A 90 9.40 11.79 -3.16
C ALA A 90 9.93 12.86 -2.21
N PHE A 91 9.18 13.20 -1.17
CA PHE A 91 9.60 14.16 -0.15
C PHE A 91 10.84 13.70 0.61
N HIS A 92 10.88 12.43 1.04
CA HIS A 92 12.04 11.89 1.75
C HIS A 92 13.30 11.90 0.88
N GLY A 93 13.21 11.42 -0.36
CA GLY A 93 14.33 11.43 -1.29
C GLY A 93 14.83 12.84 -1.59
N ALA A 94 13.92 13.79 -1.81
CA ALA A 94 14.27 15.19 -2.06
C ALA A 94 14.96 15.84 -0.85
N LEU A 95 14.49 15.57 0.38
CA LEU A 95 15.07 16.12 1.61
C LEU A 95 16.51 15.66 1.84
N VAL A 96 16.76 14.36 1.69
CA VAL A 96 18.12 13.81 1.86
C VAL A 96 19.04 14.40 0.79
N LEU A 97 18.59 14.42 -0.47
CA LEU A 97 19.38 14.96 -1.57
C LEU A 97 19.66 16.45 -1.42
N SER A 98 18.72 17.26 -0.94
CA SER A 98 18.95 18.69 -0.71
C SER A 98 19.96 18.95 0.41
N SER A 99 20.01 18.07 1.41
CA SER A 99 20.95 18.18 2.53
C SER A 99 22.37 17.79 2.15
N VAL A 100 22.54 16.74 1.33
CA VAL A 100 23.87 16.26 0.89
C VAL A 100 24.38 16.90 -0.40
N ASN A 101 23.53 17.59 -1.17
CA ASN A 101 23.91 18.34 -2.38
C ASN A 101 23.50 19.82 -2.26
N PRO A 102 24.08 20.59 -1.32
CA PRO A 102 23.77 22.00 -1.18
C PRO A 102 24.33 22.84 -2.34
N VAL A 103 24.04 24.15 -2.33
CA VAL A 103 24.59 25.10 -3.31
C VAL A 103 26.13 25.01 -3.32
N LYS A 104 26.74 25.13 -4.50
CA LYS A 104 28.19 25.02 -4.66
C LYS A 104 28.92 26.01 -3.75
N GLY A 105 29.79 25.48 -2.89
CA GLY A 105 30.55 26.25 -1.90
C GLY A 105 30.00 26.10 -0.48
N ASP A 106 28.78 25.61 -0.30
CA ASP A 106 28.22 25.29 1.01
C ASP A 106 28.68 23.92 1.52
N ALA A 107 28.77 23.80 2.85
CA ALA A 107 28.93 22.52 3.52
C ALA A 107 27.61 21.71 3.51
N VAL A 108 27.75 20.38 3.51
CA VAL A 108 26.65 19.41 3.70
C VAL A 108 25.87 19.76 4.96
N LYS A 109 24.54 19.72 4.87
CA LYS A 109 23.64 20.08 5.96
C LYS A 109 23.50 18.92 6.96
N SER A 110 23.18 19.26 8.20
CA SER A 110 23.02 18.30 9.29
C SER A 110 21.56 17.82 9.41
N PRO A 111 21.28 16.74 10.16
CA PRO A 111 19.90 16.29 10.42
C PRO A 111 19.01 17.36 11.08
N GLU A 112 19.59 18.31 11.83
CA GLU A 112 18.84 19.43 12.41
C GLU A 112 18.28 20.37 11.33
N TYR A 113 18.97 20.50 10.19
CA TYR A 113 18.48 21.23 9.03
C TYR A 113 17.27 20.52 8.39
N GLU A 114 17.33 19.18 8.28
CA GLU A 114 16.21 18.38 7.76
C GLU A 114 14.94 18.57 8.61
N ASP A 115 15.10 18.54 9.93
CA ASP A 115 14.01 18.78 10.88
C ASP A 115 13.50 20.22 10.82
N ALA A 116 14.39 21.21 10.75
CA ALA A 116 14.01 22.62 10.64
C ALA A 116 13.20 22.87 9.37
N PHE A 117 13.63 22.34 8.23
CA PHE A 117 12.91 22.49 6.96
C PHE A 117 11.44 22.06 7.06
N PHE A 118 11.16 20.87 7.60
CA PHE A 118 9.78 20.38 7.74
C PHE A 118 8.99 21.12 8.82
N ARG A 119 9.63 21.50 9.94
CA ARG A 119 8.98 22.32 10.97
C ARG A 119 8.60 23.70 10.43
N ASP A 120 9.45 24.33 9.64
CA ASP A 120 9.17 25.62 9.03
C ASP A 120 8.09 25.52 7.94
N THR A 121 8.05 24.41 7.18
CA THR A 121 7.11 24.24 6.06
C THR A 121 5.71 23.84 6.51
N ILE A 122 5.59 22.89 7.45
CA ILE A 122 4.30 22.29 7.85
C ILE A 122 4.08 22.21 9.37
N GLY A 123 4.97 22.80 10.18
CA GLY A 123 4.84 22.81 11.65
C GLY A 123 5.25 21.52 12.35
N TYR A 124 5.73 20.50 11.62
CA TYR A 124 6.07 19.20 12.19
C TYR A 124 7.16 18.49 11.39
N SER A 125 8.12 17.86 12.08
CA SER A 125 9.04 16.88 11.49
C SER A 125 8.89 15.54 12.19
N VAL A 126 8.75 14.47 11.38
CA VAL A 126 8.70 13.08 11.85
C VAL A 126 10.08 12.52 12.23
N GLY A 127 11.15 13.25 11.87
CA GLY A 127 12.53 12.86 12.15
C GLY A 127 13.06 11.72 11.28
N THR A 128 14.39 11.56 11.32
CA THR A 128 15.14 10.67 10.40
C THR A 128 14.78 9.20 10.56
N LEU A 129 14.66 8.65 11.77
CA LEU A 129 14.21 7.26 11.95
C LEU A 129 12.70 7.10 11.70
N GLY A 130 11.93 8.13 12.05
CA GLY A 130 10.48 8.13 11.94
C GLY A 130 10.01 7.98 10.49
N ILE A 131 10.63 8.69 9.55
CA ILE A 131 10.26 8.63 8.13
C ILE A 131 10.46 7.23 7.52
N HIS A 132 11.49 6.49 7.94
CA HIS A 132 11.72 5.12 7.46
C HIS A 132 10.65 4.14 7.99
N ARG A 133 10.25 4.28 9.27
CA ARG A 133 9.18 3.47 9.87
C ARG A 133 7.82 3.81 9.25
N LEU A 134 7.56 5.10 9.04
CA LEU A 134 6.34 5.58 8.39
C LEU A 134 6.26 5.08 6.95
N GLY A 135 7.33 5.21 6.16
CA GLY A 135 7.37 4.72 4.79
C GLY A 135 7.10 3.22 4.69
N LEU A 136 7.66 2.42 5.60
CA LEU A 136 7.36 0.99 5.69
C LEU A 136 5.87 0.76 6.00
N PHE A 137 5.33 1.42 7.03
CA PHE A 137 3.93 1.28 7.41
C PHE A 137 2.97 1.65 6.27
N LEU A 138 3.20 2.77 5.59
CA LEU A 138 2.37 3.24 4.48
C LEU A 138 2.36 2.22 3.33
N ALA A 139 3.54 1.73 2.93
CA ALA A 139 3.67 0.78 1.83
C ALA A 139 3.02 -0.59 2.16
N LEU A 140 3.20 -1.10 3.38
CA LEU A 140 2.57 -2.35 3.81
C LEU A 140 1.05 -2.20 3.92
N SER A 141 0.57 -1.04 4.40
CA SER A 141 -0.87 -0.74 4.47
C SER A 141 -1.50 -0.71 3.08
N ALA A 142 -0.84 -0.12 2.08
CA ALA A 142 -1.30 -0.14 0.70
C ALA A 142 -1.54 -1.59 0.20
N GLY A 143 -0.53 -2.45 0.32
CA GLY A 143 -0.64 -3.85 -0.11
C GLY A 143 -1.66 -4.66 0.69
N PHE A 144 -1.74 -4.44 2.01
CA PHE A 144 -2.71 -5.09 2.87
C PHE A 144 -4.15 -4.75 2.48
N TRP A 145 -4.48 -3.46 2.38
CA TRP A 145 -5.84 -3.03 2.03
C TRP A 145 -6.23 -3.40 0.60
N SER A 146 -5.27 -3.49 -0.34
CA SER A 146 -5.51 -4.07 -1.67
C SER A 146 -5.93 -5.53 -1.62
N ALA A 147 -5.32 -6.34 -0.74
CA ALA A 147 -5.72 -7.73 -0.56
C ALA A 147 -7.11 -7.82 0.09
N ILE A 148 -7.38 -6.99 1.10
CA ILE A 148 -8.69 -6.98 1.76
C ILE A 148 -9.80 -6.58 0.79
N CYS A 149 -9.61 -5.54 -0.02
CA CYS A 149 -10.67 -5.03 -0.90
C CYS A 149 -11.14 -6.07 -1.92
N ILE A 150 -10.25 -6.96 -2.37
CA ILE A 150 -10.60 -8.01 -3.32
C ILE A 150 -11.16 -9.26 -2.62
N ILE A 151 -10.63 -9.63 -1.44
CA ILE A 151 -11.13 -10.78 -0.65
C ILE A 151 -12.59 -10.60 -0.27
N ILE A 152 -13.00 -9.38 0.11
CA ILE A 152 -14.39 -9.12 0.52
C ILE A 152 -15.35 -9.01 -0.67
N SER A 153 -14.84 -8.73 -1.88
CA SER A 153 -15.62 -8.58 -3.12
C SER A 153 -16.02 -9.95 -3.69
N GLY A 154 -17.27 -10.34 -3.47
CA GLY A 154 -17.85 -11.63 -3.82
C GLY A 154 -18.16 -12.45 -2.58
N PRO A 155 -17.15 -12.90 -1.82
CA PRO A 155 -17.38 -13.73 -0.64
C PRO A 155 -18.19 -13.07 0.47
N LEU A 156 -18.01 -11.77 0.72
CA LEU A 156 -18.69 -11.04 1.80
C LEU A 156 -19.65 -9.95 1.30
N TRP A 157 -19.46 -9.46 0.08
CA TRP A 157 -20.33 -8.47 -0.55
C TRP A 157 -20.55 -8.80 -2.02
N THR A 158 -21.81 -8.95 -2.43
CA THR A 158 -22.20 -9.37 -3.78
C THR A 158 -22.88 -8.28 -4.59
N ARG A 159 -23.26 -7.16 -3.97
CA ARG A 159 -23.94 -6.03 -4.62
C ARG A 159 -22.94 -5.01 -5.17
N GLY A 160 -23.44 -3.98 -5.84
CA GLY A 160 -22.61 -2.85 -6.24
C GLY A 160 -21.98 -2.16 -5.03
N TRP A 161 -20.73 -1.72 -5.13
CA TRP A 161 -20.05 -1.01 -4.04
C TRP A 161 -20.69 0.34 -3.66
N PRO A 162 -21.31 1.13 -4.57
CA PRO A 162 -22.03 2.34 -4.17
C PRO A 162 -23.16 2.06 -3.15
N GLU A 163 -23.86 0.94 -3.29
CA GLU A 163 -24.97 0.56 -2.41
C GLU A 163 -24.50 0.24 -0.99
N TRP A 164 -23.24 -0.15 -0.81
CA TRP A 164 -22.68 -0.37 0.53
C TRP A 164 -22.87 0.88 1.40
N TRP A 165 -22.72 2.08 0.85
CA TRP A 165 -22.83 3.34 1.59
C TRP A 165 -24.26 3.72 2.00
N SER A 166 -25.27 2.99 1.55
CA SER A 166 -26.65 3.21 1.98
C SER A 166 -26.86 2.99 3.47
N TRP A 167 -26.00 2.22 4.15
CA TRP A 167 -26.09 2.10 5.63
C TRP A 167 -25.93 3.46 6.31
N TRP A 168 -25.07 4.33 5.77
CA TRP A 168 -24.86 5.69 6.27
C TRP A 168 -25.99 6.61 5.81
N LEU A 169 -26.34 6.58 4.52
CA LEU A 169 -27.40 7.44 3.98
C LEU A 169 -28.76 7.23 4.67
N ASN A 170 -29.07 5.98 5.03
CA ASN A 170 -30.34 5.61 5.63
C ASN A 170 -30.29 5.54 7.17
N LEU A 171 -29.33 6.22 7.81
CA LEU A 171 -29.32 6.29 9.28
C LEU A 171 -30.56 7.05 9.78
N PRO A 172 -31.33 6.50 10.74
CA PRO A 172 -32.61 7.08 11.18
C PRO A 172 -32.55 8.51 11.74
N ILE A 173 -31.36 8.99 12.11
CA ILE A 173 -31.17 10.33 12.66
C ILE A 173 -31.26 11.45 11.60
N TRP A 174 -31.06 11.12 10.31
CA TRP A 174 -31.09 12.10 9.21
C TRP A 174 -31.81 11.62 7.94
N SER A 175 -32.36 10.41 7.94
CA SER A 175 -33.11 9.83 6.81
C SER A 175 -34.46 10.49 6.58
#